data_AF-A0A7S1DYM9-F1
#
_entry.id   AF-A0A7S1DYM9-F1
#
_cell.length_a   1.000
_cell.length_b   1.000
_cell.length_c   1.000
_cell.angle_alpha   90.00
_cell.angle_beta   90.00
_cell.angle_gamma   90.00
#
_symmetry.space_group_name_H-M   'P 1'
#
loop_
_entity.id
_entity.type
_entity.pdbx_description
1 polymer ?
#
loop_
_entity_poly.entity_id
_entity_poly.type
_entity_poly.pdbx_seq_one_letter_code
_entity_poly.pdbx_strand_id
1 'polypeptide(L)'
;DRKVTVDLPDFKGRTRILGVHSRGKPLEPDVDLEAIARRTPGYSGAQLENLMNEAAITAARAGKATIGWEQIDGAVDRLMVGLEKEGGNQLPRLKELVAYHEAGHAIVGALVPDYDQVQKISIIPR
;
A
#
# COMPACT_ATOMS: atom_id res chain seq x y z
N ASP A 1 -24.39 -20.96 25.37
CA ASP A 1 -23.29 -20.52 24.50
C ASP A 1 -23.32 -19.03 24.24
N ARG A 2 -22.15 -18.38 24.24
CA ARG A 2 -22.00 -16.95 23.90
C ARG A 2 -21.20 -16.85 22.60
N LYS A 3 -21.65 -15.99 21.69
CA LYS A 3 -20.91 -15.58 20.49
C LYS A 3 -20.41 -14.16 20.71
N VAL A 4 -19.15 -13.90 20.38
CA VAL A 4 -18.54 -12.57 20.44
C VAL A 4 -18.04 -12.24 19.04
N THR A 5 -18.50 -11.12 18.49
CA THR A 5 -18.06 -10.63 17.19
C THR A 5 -16.80 -9.79 17.38
N VAL A 6 -15.83 -9.96 16.48
CA VAL A 6 -14.61 -9.15 16.45
C VAL A 6 -14.63 -8.35 15.15
N ASP A 7 -14.76 -7.04 15.29
CA ASP A 7 -14.79 -6.12 14.16
C ASP A 7 -13.37 -5.80 13.65
N LEU A 8 -13.30 -5.16 12.48
CA LEU A 8 -12.03 -4.65 11.95
C LEU A 8 -11.42 -3.59 12.87
N PRO A 9 -10.08 -3.53 12.97
CA PRO A 9 -9.42 -2.57 13.83
C PRO A 9 -9.62 -1.13 13.38
N ASP A 10 -9.88 -0.25 14.35
CA ASP A 10 -9.86 1.20 14.17
C ASP A 10 -8.42 1.72 13.92
N PHE A 11 -8.26 3.02 13.67
CA PHE A 11 -6.95 3.63 13.41
C PHE A 11 -5.93 3.28 14.50
N LYS A 12 -6.29 3.44 15.78
CA LYS A 12 -5.40 3.11 16.91
C LYS A 12 -5.11 1.61 17.00
N GLY A 13 -6.10 0.77 16.71
CA GLY A 13 -5.97 -0.67 16.62
C GLY A 13 -4.94 -1.08 15.57
N ARG A 14 -5.02 -0.49 14.36
CA ARG A 14 -4.05 -0.73 13.29
C ARG A 14 -2.64 -0.30 13.68
N THR A 15 -2.46 0.88 14.28
CA THR A 15 -1.15 1.33 14.78
C THR A 15 -0.56 0.33 15.79
N ARG A 16 -1.37 -0.16 16.73
CA ARG A 16 -0.92 -1.17 17.71
C ARG A 16 -0.55 -2.49 17.06
N ILE A 17 -1.37 -2.98 16.12
CA ILE A 17 -1.12 -4.20 15.37
C ILE A 17 0.19 -4.08 14.57
N LEU A 18 0.38 -2.97 13.87
CA LEU A 18 1.64 -2.66 13.18
C LEU A 18 2.82 -2.68 14.15
N GLY A 19 2.68 -2.11 15.35
CA GLY A 19 3.72 -2.15 16.39
C GLY A 19 4.08 -3.57 16.83
N VAL A 20 3.10 -4.48 16.91
CA VAL A 20 3.34 -5.91 17.19
C VAL A 20 4.10 -6.56 16.04
N HIS A 21 3.65 -6.37 14.79
CA HIS A 21 4.28 -7.01 13.63
C HIS A 21 5.59 -6.35 13.16
N SER A 22 5.92 -5.18 13.68
CA SER A 22 7.21 -4.49 13.47
C SER A 22 8.28 -4.97 14.46
N ARG A 23 7.90 -5.64 15.56
CA ARG A 23 8.86 -6.08 16.57
C ARG A 23 9.83 -7.10 15.98
N GLY A 24 11.14 -6.81 16.08
CA GLY A 24 12.20 -7.64 15.51
C GLY A 24 12.48 -7.40 14.02
N LYS A 25 11.76 -6.47 13.37
CA LYS A 25 12.09 -6.01 12.02
C LYS A 25 12.91 -4.72 12.09
N PRO A 26 14.07 -4.63 11.43
CA PRO A 26 14.86 -3.40 11.42
C PRO A 26 14.18 -2.36 10.52
N LEU A 27 13.54 -1.36 11.12
CA LEU A 27 12.92 -0.24 10.41
C LEU A 27 13.91 0.93 10.28
N GLU A 28 13.79 1.71 9.22
CA GLU A 28 14.49 2.99 9.11
C GLU A 28 13.95 4.00 10.15
N PRO A 29 14.77 4.95 10.64
CA PRO A 29 14.38 5.86 11.73
C PRO A 29 13.21 6.78 11.43
N ASP A 30 12.93 7.03 10.15
CA ASP A 30 11.87 7.90 9.63
C ASP A 30 10.56 7.16 9.33
N VAL A 31 10.49 5.85 9.58
CA VAL A 31 9.27 5.06 9.41
C VAL A 31 8.29 5.34 10.56
N ASP A 32 7.17 5.96 10.21
CA ASP A 32 6.06 6.24 11.13
C ASP A 32 4.91 5.25 10.95
N LEU A 33 4.67 4.41 11.97
CA LEU A 33 3.57 3.44 11.98
C LEU A 33 2.18 4.09 11.96
N GLU A 34 2.03 5.30 12.48
CA GLU A 34 0.77 6.04 12.38
C GLU A 34 0.49 6.45 10.94
N ALA A 35 1.50 6.93 10.21
CA ALA A 35 1.38 7.23 8.80
C ALA A 35 0.99 5.99 7.97
N ILE A 36 1.55 4.81 8.28
CA ILE A 36 1.12 3.54 7.65
C ILE A 36 -0.34 3.21 7.99
N ALA A 37 -0.75 3.39 9.26
CA ALA A 37 -2.13 3.12 9.69
C ALA A 37 -3.16 4.05 9.02
N ARG A 38 -2.78 5.29 8.67
CA ARG A 38 -3.63 6.22 7.88
C ARG A 38 -3.84 5.72 6.46
N ARG A 39 -2.84 5.07 5.86
CA ARG A 39 -2.87 4.55 4.48
C ARG A 39 -3.51 3.17 4.33
N THR A 40 -3.91 2.53 5.44
CA THR A 40 -4.46 1.16 5.46
C THR A 40 -5.87 1.08 6.05
N PRO A 41 -6.83 1.97 5.66
CA PRO A 41 -8.19 1.90 6.17
C PRO A 41 -8.85 0.56 5.78
N GLY A 42 -9.59 -0.03 6.72
CA GLY A 42 -10.29 -1.30 6.51
C GLY A 42 -9.41 -2.55 6.52
N TYR A 43 -8.08 -2.42 6.75
CA TYR A 43 -7.21 -3.58 6.84
C TYR A 43 -7.47 -4.36 8.14
N SER A 44 -7.60 -5.68 7.99
CA SER A 44 -7.59 -6.64 9.09
C SER A 44 -6.20 -6.80 9.69
N GLY A 45 -6.11 -7.41 10.88
CA GLY A 45 -4.82 -7.69 11.50
C GLY A 45 -3.88 -8.54 10.64
N ALA A 46 -4.43 -9.55 9.96
CA ALA A 46 -3.66 -10.41 9.05
C ALA A 46 -3.14 -9.65 7.82
N GLN A 47 -3.89 -8.66 7.30
CA GLN A 47 -3.41 -7.84 6.18
C GLN A 47 -2.27 -6.91 6.61
N LEU A 48 -2.32 -6.36 7.83
CA LEU A 48 -1.23 -5.54 8.39
C LEU A 48 0.02 -6.37 8.66
N GLU A 49 -0.15 -7.60 9.14
CA GLU A 49 0.94 -8.57 9.26
C GLU A 49 1.58 -8.84 7.89
N ASN A 50 0.76 -9.15 6.89
CA ASN A 50 1.23 -9.45 5.55
C ASN A 50 1.97 -8.28 4.92
N LEU A 51 1.47 -7.04 5.12
CA LEU A 51 2.14 -5.81 4.68
C LEU A 51 3.56 -5.72 5.24
N MET A 52 3.72 -5.89 6.55
CA MET A 52 5.04 -5.78 7.19
C MET A 52 5.99 -6.91 6.76
N ASN A 53 5.46 -8.10 6.50
CA ASN A 53 6.26 -9.23 6.01
C ASN A 53 6.69 -9.02 4.55
N GLU A 54 5.81 -8.54 3.68
CA GLU A 54 6.15 -8.22 2.28
C GLU A 54 7.18 -7.09 2.20
N ALA A 55 7.06 -6.06 3.04
CA ALA A 55 8.06 -5.00 3.13
C ALA A 55 9.44 -5.57 3.54
N ALA A 56 9.47 -6.49 4.52
CA ALA A 56 10.70 -7.15 4.95
C ALA A 56 11.33 -8.04 3.86
N ILE A 57 10.52 -8.85 3.17
CA ILE A 57 10.97 -9.70 2.05
C ILE A 57 11.55 -8.84 0.93
N THR A 58 10.91 -7.70 0.64
CA THR A 58 11.36 -6.78 -0.40
C THR A 58 12.68 -6.12 -0.02
N ALA A 59 12.85 -5.70 1.24
CA ALA A 59 14.12 -5.19 1.75
C ALA A 59 15.24 -6.24 1.62
N ALA A 60 14.97 -7.48 2.04
CA ALA A 60 15.92 -8.57 1.98
C ALA A 60 16.33 -8.91 0.53
N ARG A 61 15.37 -8.94 -0.41
CA ARG A 61 15.63 -9.16 -1.84
C ARG A 61 16.48 -8.04 -2.46
N ALA A 62 16.30 -6.81 -2.00
CA ALA A 62 17.11 -5.66 -2.40
C ALA A 62 18.47 -5.60 -1.69
N GLY A 63 18.80 -6.55 -0.80
CA GLY A 63 20.04 -6.55 -0.03
C GLY A 63 20.12 -5.45 1.03
N LYS A 64 18.99 -4.83 1.41
CA LYS A 64 18.93 -3.79 2.44
C LYS A 64 18.90 -4.42 3.84
N ALA A 65 19.63 -3.82 4.78
CA ALA A 65 19.63 -4.23 6.19
C ALA A 65 18.41 -3.69 6.96
N THR A 66 17.76 -2.65 6.45
CA THR A 66 16.61 -1.97 7.06
C THR A 66 15.45 -1.88 6.08
N ILE A 67 14.24 -1.77 6.62
CA ILE A 67 12.98 -1.59 5.88
C ILE A 67 12.62 -0.11 5.92
N GLY A 68 12.62 0.53 4.75
CA GLY A 68 12.23 1.92 4.58
C GLY A 68 10.86 2.10 3.93
N TRP A 69 10.51 3.35 3.69
CA TRP A 69 9.25 3.74 3.05
C TRP A 69 9.05 3.14 1.66
N GLU A 70 10.12 2.98 0.88
CA GLU A 70 10.04 2.38 -0.45
C GLU A 70 9.46 0.95 -0.41
N GLN A 71 9.90 0.14 0.55
CA GLN A 71 9.45 -1.24 0.70
C GLN A 71 8.03 -1.32 1.27
N ILE A 72 7.71 -0.43 2.20
CA ILE A 72 6.38 -0.32 2.82
C ILE A 72 5.35 0.10 1.78
N ASP A 73 5.66 1.13 0.98
CA ASP A 73 4.77 1.65 -0.05
C ASP A 73 4.55 0.62 -1.16
N GLY A 74 5.61 -0.06 -1.59
CA GLY A 74 5.48 -1.16 -2.54
C GLY A 74 4.67 -2.34 -2.02
N ALA A 75 4.67 -2.59 -0.70
CA ALA A 75 3.84 -3.62 -0.07
C ALA A 75 2.37 -3.19 0.01
N VAL A 76 2.09 -1.94 0.39
CA VAL A 76 0.73 -1.35 0.40
C VAL A 76 0.11 -1.42 -0.99
N ASP A 77 0.84 -0.98 -2.01
CA ASP A 77 0.36 -0.98 -3.40
C ASP A 77 0.02 -2.39 -3.89
N ARG A 78 0.88 -3.37 -3.58
CA ARG A 78 0.64 -4.78 -3.94
C ARG A 78 -0.58 -5.37 -3.25
N LEU A 79 -0.84 -4.99 -2.00
CA LEU A 79 -2.00 -5.45 -1.24
C LEU A 79 -3.30 -4.78 -1.68
N MET A 80 -3.25 -3.51 -2.07
CA MET A 80 -4.42 -2.73 -2.46
C MET A 80 -4.85 -2.99 -3.91
N VAL A 81 -3.89 -3.06 -4.83
CA VAL A 81 -4.15 -3.10 -6.27
C VAL A 81 -3.80 -4.47 -6.89
N GLY A 82 -2.84 -5.19 -6.31
CA GLY A 82 -2.37 -6.48 -6.83
C GLY A 82 -0.92 -6.46 -7.33
N LEU A 83 -0.40 -7.64 -7.69
CA LEU A 83 0.96 -7.80 -8.22
C LEU A 83 1.09 -7.15 -9.60
N GLU A 84 2.19 -6.44 -9.85
CA GLU A 84 2.55 -6.01 -11.20
C GLU A 84 2.72 -7.21 -12.13
N LYS A 85 2.07 -7.15 -13.30
CA LYS A 85 2.31 -8.11 -14.36
C LYS A 85 3.51 -7.68 -15.19
N GLU A 86 4.67 -8.26 -14.89
CA GLU A 86 5.82 -8.17 -15.80
C GLU A 86 5.56 -9.05 -17.04
N GLY A 87 5.57 -8.45 -18.24
CA GLY A 87 5.53 -9.21 -19.50
C GLY A 87 4.42 -8.86 -20.49
N GLY A 88 3.62 -7.82 -20.26
CA GLY A 88 2.71 -7.33 -21.29
C GLY A 88 3.47 -6.62 -22.41
N ASN A 89 3.55 -7.21 -23.61
CA ASN A 89 3.95 -6.50 -24.84
C ASN A 89 2.93 -5.39 -25.14
N GLN A 90 3.05 -4.25 -24.46
CA GLN A 90 2.18 -3.12 -24.66
C GLN A 90 2.72 -2.26 -25.80
N LEU A 91 1.95 -2.20 -26.89
CA LEU A 91 2.21 -1.31 -28.01
C LEU A 91 2.32 0.14 -27.50
N PRO A 92 3.28 0.97 -28.00
CA PRO A 92 3.43 2.36 -27.57
C PRO A 92 2.14 3.18 -27.61
N ARG A 93 1.31 2.97 -28.64
CA ARG A 93 0.00 3.61 -28.81
C ARG A 93 -1.00 3.25 -27.71
N LEU A 94 -0.97 2.01 -27.20
CA LEU A 94 -1.84 1.60 -26.09
C LEU A 94 -1.38 2.25 -24.78
N LYS A 95 -0.06 2.35 -24.54
CA LYS A 95 0.47 3.06 -23.36
C LYS A 95 0.05 4.53 -23.34
N GLU A 96 0.11 5.20 -24.49
CA GLU A 96 -0.31 6.58 -24.63
C GLU A 96 -1.82 6.74 -24.37
N LEU A 97 -2.66 5.85 -24.91
CA LEU A 97 -4.10 5.88 -24.66
C LEU A 97 -4.45 5.68 -23.18
N VAL A 98 -3.79 4.73 -22.51
CA VAL A 98 -3.96 4.51 -21.06
C VAL A 98 -3.46 5.73 -20.28
N ALA A 99 -2.35 6.36 -20.69
CA ALA A 99 -1.85 7.58 -20.05
C ALA A 99 -2.89 8.70 -20.09
N TYR A 100 -3.55 8.93 -21.22
CA TYR A 100 -4.63 9.91 -21.31
C TYR A 100 -5.85 9.52 -20.47
N HIS A 101 -6.19 8.23 -20.39
CA HIS A 101 -7.30 7.74 -19.56
C HIS A 101 -7.05 8.00 -18.07
N GLU A 102 -5.90 7.58 -17.56
CA GLU A 102 -5.52 7.77 -16.15
C GLU A 102 -5.32 9.25 -15.81
N ALA A 103 -4.77 10.05 -16.73
CA ALA A 103 -4.66 11.50 -16.56
C ALA A 103 -6.04 12.17 -16.50
N GLY A 104 -7.02 11.68 -17.25
CA GLY A 104 -8.41 12.14 -17.16
C GLY A 104 -8.99 11.93 -15.77
N HIS A 105 -8.86 10.73 -15.21
CA HIS A 105 -9.28 10.44 -13.84
C HIS A 105 -8.56 11.32 -12.81
N ALA A 106 -7.25 11.50 -12.98
CA ALA A 106 -6.45 12.32 -12.08
C ALA A 106 -6.87 13.80 -12.07
N ILE A 107 -7.08 14.38 -13.25
CA ILE A 107 -7.47 15.79 -13.41
C ILE A 107 -8.86 16.00 -12.80
N VAL A 108 -9.81 15.12 -13.11
CA VAL A 108 -11.18 15.24 -12.55
C VAL A 108 -11.15 15.09 -11.04
N GLY A 109 -10.47 14.07 -10.50
CA GLY A 109 -10.36 13.87 -9.05
C GLY A 109 -9.65 15.02 -8.32
N ALA A 110 -8.70 15.69 -8.96
CA ALA A 110 -7.98 16.82 -8.37
C ALA A 110 -8.77 18.14 -8.39
N LEU A 111 -9.70 18.32 -9.34
CA LEU A 111 -10.42 19.59 -9.53
C LEU A 111 -11.82 19.61 -8.92
N VAL A 112 -12.42 18.45 -8.64
CA VAL A 112 -13.76 18.37 -8.04
C VAL A 112 -13.67 18.64 -6.53
N PRO A 113 -14.37 19.66 -6.00
CA PRO A 113 -14.43 19.92 -4.56
C PRO A 113 -15.00 18.73 -3.80
N ASP A 114 -14.50 18.51 -2.58
CA ASP A 114 -14.96 17.45 -1.67
C ASP A 114 -14.80 16.01 -2.19
N TYR A 115 -14.06 15.81 -3.30
CA TYR A 115 -13.68 14.49 -3.78
C TYR A 115 -12.37 14.01 -3.11
N ASP A 116 -12.20 12.69 -2.99
CA ASP A 116 -11.00 12.12 -2.39
C ASP A 116 -9.74 12.49 -3.20
N GLN A 117 -8.70 12.97 -2.49
CA GLN A 117 -7.46 13.38 -3.14
C GLN A 117 -6.76 12.21 -3.82
N VAL A 118 -6.40 12.42 -5.09
CA VAL A 118 -5.60 11.46 -5.88
C VAL A 118 -4.25 11.23 -5.21
N GLN A 119 -4.01 10.00 -4.75
CA GLN A 119 -2.78 9.62 -4.06
C GLN A 119 -1.67 9.16 -5.03
N LYS A 120 -2.04 8.37 -6.04
CA LYS A 120 -1.10 7.78 -7.01
C LYS A 120 -1.81 7.43 -8.31
N ILE A 121 -1.11 7.61 -9.42
CA ILE A 121 -1.54 7.22 -10.78
C ILE A 121 -0.41 6.49 -11.48
N SER A 122 -0.76 5.49 -12.28
CA SER A 122 0.21 4.65 -13.00
C SER A 122 -0.40 4.11 -14.28
N ILE A 123 0.41 4.07 -15.35
CA ILE A 123 0.08 3.40 -16.61
C ILE A 123 0.56 1.94 -16.65
N ILE A 124 1.29 1.51 -15.62
CA ILE A 124 1.82 0.16 -15.51
C ILE A 124 0.65 -0.77 -15.16
N PRO A 125 0.35 -1.79 -15.98
CA PRO A 125 -0.69 -2.76 -15.67
C PRO A 125 -0.29 -3.58 -14.44
N ARG A 126 -1.19 -3.63 -13.45
CA ARG A 126 -1.10 -4.52 -12.29
C ARG A 126 -2.23 -5.56 -12.40
#